data_AF-A0A846BPP8-F1
#
_entry.id   AF-A0A846BPP8-F1
#
_cell.length_a   1.000
_cell.length_b   1.000
_cell.length_c   1.000
_cell.angle_alpha   90.00
_cell.angle_beta   90.00
_cell.angle_gamma   90.00
#
_symmetry.space_group_name_H-M   'P 1'
#
loop_
_entity.id
_entity.type
_entity.pdbx_description
1 polymer ?
#
loop_
_entity_poly.entity_id
_entity_poly.type
_entity_poly.pdbx_seq_one_letter_code
_entity_poly.pdbx_strand_id
1 'polypeptide(L)'
;MLNKAWRESRDELLAINKPRISYTEFTRVCSSQGLNDIATKTLADLMHDLGYIVYYSEDERLQDDVVLQPEWLTKAIGFVLEDRTTQEQDGILADDHLEEVWYNNPADGKTRYSSDLYPFFLRLMEKYDVSYRLEDGTGSLVAQHVPQVRPNLPWLPEEEPANNRRRIATVCVMEESPPGLIPWMIIRTHDYIYQRHEADGKTHRLHWQKGMFLRNKNHGEAMLELRDRELH
;
A
#
# COMPACT_ATOMS: atom_id res chain seq x y z
N MET A 1 -2.87 30.94 17.49
CA MET A 1 -1.82 31.35 16.51
C MET A 1 -0.64 30.43 16.71
N LEU A 2 -0.14 29.77 15.65
CA LEU A 2 1.11 29.01 15.76
C LEU A 2 2.25 29.94 16.21
N ASN A 3 3.09 29.44 17.13
CA ASN A 3 4.31 30.10 17.58
C ASN A 3 5.13 30.58 16.37
N LYS A 4 5.76 31.76 16.47
CA LYS A 4 6.57 32.35 15.38
C LYS A 4 7.63 31.36 14.87
N ALA A 5 8.35 30.74 15.79
CA ALA A 5 9.38 29.75 15.46
C ALA A 5 8.83 28.55 14.66
N TRP A 6 7.62 28.10 14.96
CA TRP A 6 6.99 26.99 14.22
C TRP A 6 6.65 27.36 12.77
N ARG A 7 6.16 28.59 12.57
CA ARG A 7 5.85 29.10 11.22
C ARG A 7 7.12 29.28 10.41
N GLU A 8 8.16 29.87 11.01
CA GLU A 8 9.45 30.08 10.35
C GLU A 8 10.12 28.74 9.98
N SER A 9 10.15 27.76 10.88
CA SER A 9 10.65 26.41 10.56
C SER A 9 9.89 25.76 9.42
N ARG A 10 8.55 25.79 9.46
CA ARG A 10 7.72 25.23 8.39
C ARG A 10 8.00 25.91 7.06
N ASP A 11 8.02 27.24 7.03
CA ASP A 11 8.19 28.00 5.79
C ASP A 11 9.59 27.78 5.20
N GLU A 12 10.63 27.68 6.04
CA GLU A 12 11.97 27.32 5.62
C GLU A 12 12.03 25.89 5.05
N LEU A 13 11.44 24.91 5.74
CA LEU A 13 11.37 23.52 5.30
C LEU A 13 10.65 23.39 3.95
N LEU A 14 9.51 24.05 3.78
CA LEU A 14 8.74 24.03 2.53
C LEU A 14 9.42 24.79 1.38
N ALA A 15 10.34 25.69 1.68
CA ALA A 15 11.16 26.37 0.68
C ALA A 15 12.35 25.53 0.18
N ILE A 16 12.67 24.41 0.84
CA ILE A 16 13.73 23.50 0.39
C ILE A 16 13.33 22.86 -0.93
N ASN A 17 14.11 23.11 -1.98
CA ASN A 17 13.89 22.51 -3.30
C ASN A 17 14.44 21.07 -3.40
N LYS A 18 13.98 20.20 -2.49
CA LYS A 18 14.24 18.76 -2.50
C LYS A 18 12.95 18.02 -2.15
N PRO A 19 12.64 16.89 -2.80
CA PRO A 19 11.42 16.14 -2.50
C PRO A 19 11.46 15.45 -1.13
N ARG A 20 12.65 15.06 -0.68
CA ARG A 20 12.89 14.31 0.55
C ARG A 20 14.19 14.80 1.20
N ILE A 21 14.19 14.83 2.52
CA ILE A 21 15.38 15.08 3.34
C ILE A 21 15.43 14.05 4.48
N SER A 22 16.59 13.93 5.13
CA SER A 22 16.67 13.12 6.35
C SER A 22 16.01 13.83 7.53
N TYR A 23 15.53 13.07 8.51
CA TYR A 23 15.01 13.62 9.75
C TYR A 23 16.06 14.42 10.55
N THR A 24 17.34 14.08 10.40
CA THR A 24 18.45 14.88 10.92
C THR A 24 18.53 16.27 10.26
N GLU A 25 18.38 16.35 8.93
CA GLU A 25 18.35 17.64 8.22
C GLU A 25 17.13 18.46 8.64
N PHE A 26 15.96 17.81 8.79
CA PHE A 26 14.74 18.43 9.30
C PHE A 26 14.94 19.03 10.70
N THR A 27 15.50 18.23 11.61
CA THR A 27 15.77 18.64 13.00
C THR A 27 16.73 19.81 13.05
N ARG A 28 17.78 19.81 12.22
CA ARG A 28 18.75 20.92 12.14
C ARG A 28 18.08 22.25 11.75
N VAL A 29 17.15 22.23 10.80
CA VAL A 29 16.38 23.43 10.41
C VAL A 29 15.55 23.91 11.60
N CYS A 30 14.78 23.02 12.23
CA CYS A 30 13.96 23.36 13.40
C CYS A 30 14.78 23.91 14.58
N SER A 31 15.92 23.30 14.89
CA SER A 31 16.81 23.77 15.97
C SER A 31 17.40 25.14 15.68
N SER A 32 17.67 25.48 14.41
CA SER A 32 18.16 26.82 14.04
C SER A 32 17.13 27.93 14.34
N GLN A 33 15.84 27.58 14.35
CA GLN A 33 14.73 28.46 14.73
C GLN A 33 14.37 28.36 16.23
N GLY A 34 15.16 27.61 17.01
CA GLY A 34 15.00 27.49 18.47
C GLY A 34 14.02 26.42 18.94
N LEU A 35 13.61 25.48 18.07
CA LEU A 35 12.79 24.34 18.49
C LEU A 35 13.67 23.26 19.15
N ASN A 36 13.20 22.73 20.28
CA ASN A 36 13.77 21.55 20.91
C ASN A 36 13.21 20.26 20.26
N ASP A 37 13.77 19.11 20.62
CA ASP A 37 13.43 17.82 20.00
C ASP A 37 11.94 17.47 20.09
N ILE A 38 11.30 17.77 21.23
CA ILE A 38 9.87 17.55 21.43
C ILE A 38 9.07 18.42 20.46
N ALA A 39 9.36 19.73 20.40
CA ALA A 39 8.66 20.65 19.50
C ALA A 39 8.92 20.31 18.02
N THR A 40 10.14 19.86 17.68
CA THR A 40 10.49 19.40 16.33
C THR A 40 9.65 18.19 15.93
N LYS A 41 9.58 17.16 16.78
CA LYS A 41 8.75 15.97 16.51
C LYS A 41 7.28 16.35 16.37
N THR A 42 6.75 17.15 17.31
CA THR A 42 5.35 17.60 17.24
C THR A 42 5.07 18.44 15.98
N LEU A 43 6.03 19.26 15.52
CA LEU A 43 5.88 19.98 14.26
C LEU A 43 5.85 19.04 13.07
N ALA A 44 6.72 18.02 13.03
CA ALA A 44 6.73 17.02 11.96
C ALA A 44 5.41 16.25 11.89
N ASP A 45 4.92 15.76 13.03
CA ASP A 45 3.64 15.05 13.13
C ASP A 45 2.47 15.95 12.69
N LEU A 46 2.44 17.20 13.15
CA LEU A 46 1.41 18.16 12.74
C LEU A 46 1.47 18.49 11.24
N MET A 47 2.67 18.64 10.68
CA MET A 47 2.84 18.87 9.24
C MET A 47 2.42 17.65 8.43
N HIS A 48 2.63 16.44 8.94
CA HIS A 48 2.15 15.20 8.34
C HIS A 48 0.62 15.12 8.34
N ASP A 49 -0.01 15.35 9.49
CA ASP A 49 -1.47 15.32 9.64
C ASP A 49 -2.17 16.37 8.75
N LEU A 50 -1.53 17.52 8.54
CA LEU A 50 -2.01 18.58 7.66
C LEU A 50 -1.70 18.35 6.18
N GLY A 51 -0.97 17.28 5.83
CA GLY A 51 -0.61 16.93 4.46
C GLY A 51 0.47 17.81 3.84
N TYR A 52 1.21 18.59 4.62
CA TYR A 52 2.34 19.36 4.11
C TYR A 52 3.55 18.47 3.80
N ILE A 53 3.73 17.39 4.56
CA ILE A 53 4.84 16.45 4.42
C ILE A 53 4.34 15.02 4.63
N VAL A 54 5.18 14.03 4.31
CA VAL A 54 4.98 12.64 4.75
C VAL A 54 6.12 12.25 5.68
N TYR A 55 5.77 11.83 6.89
CA TYR A 55 6.71 11.44 7.92
C TYR A 55 6.08 10.37 8.83
N TYR A 56 6.85 9.36 9.21
CA TYR A 56 6.40 8.24 10.05
C TYR A 56 7.38 8.00 11.19
N SER A 57 7.19 8.67 12.31
CA SER A 57 8.10 8.60 13.46
C SER A 57 8.21 7.23 14.13
N GLU A 58 7.18 6.39 14.00
CA GLU A 58 7.09 5.10 14.69
C GLU A 58 7.43 3.91 13.77
N ASP A 59 7.86 4.17 12.52
CA ASP A 59 8.22 3.12 11.57
C ASP A 59 9.74 3.09 11.38
N GLU A 60 10.41 2.08 11.92
CA GLU A 60 11.88 1.97 11.91
C GLU A 60 12.50 2.06 10.51
N ARG A 61 11.74 1.72 9.46
CA ARG A 61 12.19 1.76 8.06
C ARG A 61 11.89 3.08 7.36
N LEU A 62 11.16 4.00 7.99
CA LEU A 62 10.74 5.29 7.43
C LEU A 62 11.08 6.50 8.33
N GLN A 63 11.37 6.28 9.61
CA GLN A 63 11.56 7.34 10.61
C GLN A 63 12.75 8.27 10.32
N ASP A 64 13.69 7.84 9.49
CA ASP A 64 14.85 8.66 9.12
C ASP A 64 14.55 9.59 7.93
N ASP A 65 13.35 9.50 7.34
CA ASP A 65 12.99 10.15 6.08
C ASP A 65 11.78 11.07 6.22
N VAL A 66 11.94 12.31 5.74
CA VAL A 66 10.87 13.29 5.64
C VAL A 66 10.65 13.65 4.19
N VAL A 67 9.47 13.32 3.64
CA VAL A 67 9.07 13.74 2.30
C VAL A 67 8.48 15.15 2.39
N LEU A 68 9.20 16.13 1.85
CA LEU A 68 8.78 17.54 1.82
C LEU A 68 7.81 17.85 0.67
N GLN A 69 7.81 17.02 -0.37
CA GLN A 69 6.93 17.18 -1.54
C GLN A 69 6.06 15.93 -1.69
N PRO A 70 4.88 15.88 -1.04
CA PRO A 70 3.99 14.72 -1.12
C PRO A 70 3.66 14.28 -2.56
N GLU A 71 3.58 15.21 -3.50
CA GLU A 71 3.29 14.93 -4.91
C GLU A 71 4.38 14.08 -5.57
N TRP A 72 5.64 14.22 -5.14
CA TRP A 72 6.75 13.39 -5.60
C TRP A 72 6.57 11.93 -5.20
N LEU A 73 6.05 11.70 -3.99
CA LEU A 73 5.71 10.37 -3.51
C LEU A 73 4.47 9.82 -4.22
N THR A 74 3.41 10.63 -4.36
CA THR A 74 2.19 10.22 -5.07
C THR A 74 2.52 9.80 -6.50
N LYS A 75 3.43 10.51 -7.17
CA LYS A 75 3.92 10.13 -8.51
C LYS A 75 4.64 8.78 -8.50
N ALA A 76 5.52 8.52 -7.53
CA ALA A 76 6.26 7.26 -7.44
C ALA A 76 5.30 6.06 -7.27
N ILE A 77 4.27 6.20 -6.43
CA ILE A 77 3.22 5.19 -6.25
C ILE A 77 2.36 5.10 -7.53
N GLY A 78 2.03 6.23 -8.15
CA GLY A 78 1.29 6.30 -9.40
C GLY A 78 1.94 5.49 -10.53
N PHE A 79 3.28 5.49 -10.63
CA PHE A 79 3.99 4.69 -11.63
C PHE A 79 3.73 3.19 -11.46
N VAL A 80 3.67 2.70 -10.22
CA VAL A 80 3.31 1.31 -9.95
C VAL A 80 1.86 1.04 -10.33
N LEU A 81 0.94 1.94 -9.97
CA LEU A 81 -0.49 1.81 -10.29
C LEU A 81 -0.80 1.91 -11.79
N GLU A 82 0.09 2.50 -12.58
CA GLU A 82 -0.03 2.59 -14.04
C GLU A 82 0.78 1.51 -14.79
N ASP A 83 1.56 0.70 -14.07
CA ASP A 83 2.40 -0.35 -14.68
C ASP A 83 1.57 -1.54 -15.19
N ARG A 84 1.51 -1.66 -16.51
CA ARG A 84 0.77 -2.74 -17.20
C ARG A 84 1.39 -4.11 -16.98
N THR A 85 2.71 -4.19 -16.86
CA THR A 85 3.40 -5.46 -16.64
C THR A 85 2.97 -6.09 -15.31
N THR A 86 2.93 -5.29 -14.23
CA THR A 86 2.40 -5.71 -12.92
C THR A 86 0.94 -6.15 -13.02
N GLN A 87 0.12 -5.45 -13.80
CA GLN A 87 -1.28 -5.82 -14.04
C GLN A 87 -1.41 -7.17 -14.78
N GLU A 88 -0.60 -7.38 -15.81
CA GLU A 88 -0.55 -8.64 -16.59
C GLU A 88 0.03 -9.81 -15.80
N GLN A 89 0.78 -9.52 -14.74
CA GLN A 89 1.32 -10.49 -13.78
C GLN A 89 0.42 -10.67 -12.55
N ASP A 90 -0.90 -10.50 -12.71
CA ASP A 90 -1.91 -10.69 -11.65
C ASP A 90 -1.66 -9.86 -10.38
N GLY A 91 -1.06 -8.67 -10.57
CA GLY A 91 -0.70 -7.74 -9.51
C GLY A 91 0.65 -8.00 -8.86
N ILE A 92 1.47 -8.91 -9.39
CA ILE A 92 2.80 -9.19 -8.86
C ILE A 92 3.80 -8.18 -9.43
N LEU A 93 4.34 -7.34 -8.54
CA LEU A 93 5.47 -6.47 -8.80
C LEU A 93 6.75 -7.19 -8.36
N ALA A 94 7.47 -7.76 -9.33
CA ALA A 94 8.73 -8.45 -9.07
C ALA A 94 9.87 -7.46 -8.74
N ASP A 95 10.82 -7.90 -7.91
CA ASP A 95 11.95 -7.04 -7.49
C ASP A 95 12.85 -6.61 -8.64
N ASP A 96 13.04 -7.49 -9.62
CA ASP A 96 13.83 -7.22 -10.83
C ASP A 96 13.11 -6.27 -11.79
N HIS A 97 11.80 -6.05 -11.62
CA HIS A 97 10.99 -5.12 -12.40
C HIS A 97 10.95 -3.70 -11.81
N LEU A 98 11.41 -3.50 -10.57
CA LEU A 98 11.37 -2.17 -9.90
C LEU A 98 12.14 -1.09 -10.68
N GLU A 99 13.28 -1.46 -11.27
CA GLU A 99 14.07 -0.54 -12.10
C GLU A 99 13.32 -0.13 -13.36
N GLU A 100 12.51 -1.03 -13.94
CA GLU A 100 11.72 -0.71 -15.11
C GLU A 100 10.64 0.33 -14.78
N VAL A 101 9.92 0.12 -13.68
CA VAL A 101 8.82 1.00 -13.23
C VAL A 101 9.31 2.39 -12.84
N TRP A 102 10.41 2.46 -12.10
CA TRP A 102 10.85 3.71 -11.48
C TRP A 102 12.00 4.43 -12.21
N TYR A 103 12.73 3.74 -13.10
CA TYR A 103 13.89 4.31 -13.78
C TYR A 103 13.89 4.13 -15.31
N ASN A 104 13.71 2.94 -15.87
CA ASN A 104 13.87 2.82 -17.33
C ASN A 104 12.66 3.42 -18.08
N ASN A 105 11.46 3.06 -17.65
CA ASN A 105 10.20 3.41 -18.32
C ASN A 105 9.15 3.96 -17.34
N PRO A 106 9.43 5.12 -16.70
CA PRO A 106 8.46 5.76 -15.83
C PRO A 106 7.22 6.19 -16.62
N ALA A 107 6.05 6.13 -15.99
CA ALA A 107 4.78 6.41 -16.64
C ALA A 107 4.69 7.84 -17.23
N ASP A 108 5.36 8.83 -16.61
CA ASP A 108 5.41 10.20 -17.13
C ASP A 108 6.52 10.45 -18.17
N GLY A 109 7.31 9.42 -18.49
CA GLY A 109 8.45 9.45 -19.41
C GLY A 109 9.65 10.29 -18.95
N LYS A 110 9.59 10.97 -17.80
CA LYS A 110 10.56 12.00 -17.40
C LYS A 110 11.16 11.75 -16.02
N THR A 111 10.34 11.53 -14.99
CA THR A 111 10.80 11.42 -13.61
C THR A 111 11.48 10.08 -13.39
N ARG A 112 12.72 10.12 -12.89
CA ARG A 112 13.54 8.93 -12.61
C ARG A 112 13.82 8.86 -11.13
N TYR A 113 13.64 7.68 -10.54
CA TYR A 113 13.98 7.42 -9.15
C TYR A 113 15.13 6.41 -9.10
N SER A 114 16.16 6.73 -8.34
CA SER A 114 17.31 5.84 -8.17
C SER A 114 16.99 4.66 -7.26
N SER A 115 17.73 3.56 -7.43
CA SER A 115 17.45 2.28 -6.76
C SER A 115 17.57 2.30 -5.23
N ASP A 116 18.30 3.27 -4.66
CA ASP A 116 18.35 3.50 -3.22
C ASP A 116 17.00 3.93 -2.63
N LEU A 117 16.07 4.41 -3.46
CA LEU A 117 14.72 4.82 -3.05
C LEU A 117 13.71 3.68 -3.05
N TYR A 118 14.00 2.57 -3.72
CA TYR A 118 13.02 1.49 -3.93
C TYR A 118 12.56 0.86 -2.62
N PRO A 119 13.44 0.55 -1.64
CA PRO A 119 13.00 0.00 -0.36
C PRO A 119 12.09 0.94 0.43
N PHE A 120 12.31 2.25 0.30
CA PHE A 120 11.51 3.29 0.92
C PHE A 120 10.10 3.36 0.30
N PHE A 121 9.99 3.33 -1.03
CA PHE A 121 8.70 3.30 -1.71
C PHE A 121 7.91 2.03 -1.43
N LEU A 122 8.54 0.87 -1.48
CA LEU A 122 7.89 -0.40 -1.13
C LEU A 122 7.34 -0.36 0.30
N ARG A 123 8.11 0.17 1.26
CA ARG A 123 7.66 0.29 2.63
C ARG A 123 6.48 1.26 2.79
N LEU A 124 6.48 2.37 2.05
CA LEU A 124 5.35 3.29 2.04
C LEU A 124 4.11 2.66 1.42
N MET A 125 4.25 1.91 0.32
CA MET A 125 3.13 1.18 -0.28
C MET A 125 2.54 0.14 0.67
N GLU A 126 3.37 -0.54 1.46
CA GLU A 126 2.89 -1.38 2.58
C GLU A 126 2.13 -0.56 3.63
N LYS A 127 2.70 0.58 4.05
CA LYS A 127 2.11 1.44 5.08
C LYS A 127 0.74 2.00 4.68
N TYR A 128 0.53 2.27 3.40
CA TYR A 128 -0.71 2.81 2.84
C TYR A 128 -1.71 1.74 2.38
N ASP A 129 -1.47 0.46 2.69
CA ASP A 129 -2.30 -0.65 2.19
C ASP A 129 -2.46 -0.59 0.65
N VAL A 130 -1.36 -0.36 -0.08
CA VAL A 130 -1.29 -0.46 -1.55
C VAL A 130 -0.76 -1.84 -1.97
N SER A 131 0.21 -2.36 -1.22
CA SER A 131 0.83 -3.65 -1.48
C SER A 131 1.19 -4.40 -0.20
N TYR A 132 1.48 -5.69 -0.32
CA TYR A 132 2.18 -6.44 0.72
C TYR A 132 3.31 -7.27 0.11
N ARG A 133 4.32 -7.59 0.92
CA ARG A 133 5.48 -8.38 0.51
C ARG A 133 5.14 -9.87 0.40
N LEU A 134 5.56 -10.53 -0.67
CA LEU A 134 5.37 -11.97 -0.82
C LEU A 134 6.28 -12.75 0.16
N GLU A 135 5.81 -13.91 0.63
CA GLU A 135 6.54 -14.75 1.59
C GLU A 135 7.89 -15.25 1.06
N ASP A 136 8.00 -15.49 -0.24
CA ASP A 136 9.25 -15.90 -0.90
C ASP A 136 10.26 -14.76 -1.06
N GLY A 137 9.83 -13.52 -0.75
CA GLY A 137 10.67 -12.34 -0.84
C GLY A 137 11.09 -11.97 -2.26
N THR A 138 10.40 -12.45 -3.30
CA THR A 138 10.76 -12.18 -4.71
C THR A 138 10.05 -10.97 -5.31
N GLY A 139 9.04 -10.45 -4.63
CA GLY A 139 8.24 -9.33 -5.09
C GLY A 139 7.17 -8.93 -4.09
N SER A 140 6.27 -8.07 -4.53
CA SER A 140 5.12 -7.58 -3.74
C SER A 140 3.84 -7.72 -4.54
N LEU A 141 2.72 -8.02 -3.87
CA LEU A 141 1.40 -7.97 -4.51
C LEU A 141 0.84 -6.55 -4.41
N VAL A 142 0.52 -5.92 -5.54
CA VAL A 142 -0.18 -4.64 -5.65
C VAL A 142 -1.67 -4.90 -5.80
N ALA A 143 -2.45 -4.60 -4.76
CA ALA A 143 -3.83 -5.08 -4.65
C ALA A 143 -4.80 -4.45 -5.67
N GLN A 144 -4.47 -3.31 -6.26
CA GLN A 144 -5.28 -2.68 -7.32
C GLN A 144 -5.14 -3.39 -8.67
N HIS A 145 -4.04 -4.11 -8.86
CA HIS A 145 -3.69 -4.81 -10.11
C HIS A 145 -4.09 -6.29 -10.11
N VAL A 146 -4.76 -6.75 -9.06
CA VAL A 146 -5.26 -8.13 -8.99
C VAL A 146 -6.24 -8.41 -10.14
N PRO A 147 -6.41 -9.69 -10.53
CA PRO A 147 -7.26 -10.06 -11.66
C PRO A 147 -8.68 -9.49 -11.55
N GLN A 148 -9.27 -9.09 -12.66
CA GLN A 148 -10.68 -8.66 -12.70
C GLN A 148 -11.63 -9.87 -12.64
N VAL A 149 -11.22 -10.96 -13.27
CA VAL A 149 -12.02 -12.16 -13.42
C VAL A 149 -11.89 -13.01 -12.15
N ARG A 150 -13.04 -13.43 -11.61
CA ARG A 150 -13.08 -14.37 -10.49
C ARG A 150 -12.43 -15.70 -10.92
N PRO A 151 -11.42 -16.21 -10.18
CA PRO A 151 -10.83 -17.52 -10.46
C PRO A 151 -11.78 -18.66 -10.07
N ASN A 152 -11.46 -19.89 -10.50
CA ASN A 152 -12.21 -21.08 -10.10
C ASN A 152 -12.03 -21.36 -8.60
N LEU A 153 -13.10 -21.19 -7.82
CA LEU A 153 -13.10 -21.31 -6.37
C LEU A 153 -13.31 -22.77 -5.90
N PRO A 154 -12.85 -23.15 -4.70
CA PRO A 154 -13.10 -24.47 -4.13
C PRO A 154 -14.58 -24.82 -3.92
N TRP A 155 -15.41 -23.82 -3.67
CA TRP A 155 -16.86 -23.93 -3.58
C TRP A 155 -17.52 -22.58 -3.87
N LEU A 156 -18.80 -22.61 -4.25
CA LEU A 156 -19.60 -21.42 -4.48
C LEU A 156 -20.77 -21.32 -3.47
N PRO A 157 -21.26 -20.11 -3.13
CA PRO A 157 -22.40 -19.93 -2.22
C PRO A 157 -23.68 -20.61 -2.69
N GLU A 158 -23.84 -20.80 -4.00
CA GLU A 158 -25.00 -21.43 -4.63
C GLU A 158 -24.96 -22.97 -4.52
N GLU A 159 -23.81 -23.56 -4.18
CA GLU A 159 -23.65 -25.00 -4.02
C GLU A 159 -24.04 -25.47 -2.62
N GLU A 160 -24.70 -26.62 -2.51
CA GLU A 160 -25.00 -27.25 -1.22
C GLU A 160 -23.71 -27.61 -0.47
N PRO A 161 -23.59 -27.27 0.83
CA PRO A 161 -22.44 -27.68 1.63
C PRO A 161 -22.29 -29.20 1.66
N ALA A 162 -21.05 -29.69 1.56
CA ALA A 162 -20.76 -31.10 1.71
C ALA A 162 -21.28 -31.67 3.05
N ASN A 163 -21.69 -32.94 3.06
CA ASN A 163 -22.14 -33.64 4.27
C ASN A 163 -21.10 -33.45 5.39
N ASN A 164 -21.54 -32.91 6.54
CA ASN A 164 -20.75 -32.52 7.72
C ASN A 164 -20.08 -31.13 7.69
N ARG A 165 -20.41 -30.27 6.72
CA ARG A 165 -20.06 -28.84 6.77
C ARG A 165 -21.28 -27.99 7.09
N ARG A 166 -21.07 -26.90 7.83
CA ARG A 166 -22.07 -25.84 8.03
C ARG A 166 -21.59 -24.59 7.31
N ARG A 167 -22.50 -23.87 6.67
CA ARG A 167 -22.24 -22.56 6.06
C ARG A 167 -23.01 -21.50 6.83
N ILE A 168 -22.36 -20.39 7.12
CA ILE A 168 -22.98 -19.17 7.63
C ILE A 168 -22.75 -18.11 6.55
N ALA A 169 -23.79 -17.35 6.24
CA ALA A 169 -23.73 -16.24 5.29
C ALA A 169 -24.22 -14.97 5.98
N THR A 170 -23.50 -13.88 5.77
CA THR A 170 -23.82 -12.55 6.28
C THR A 170 -23.69 -11.58 5.13
N VAL A 171 -24.62 -10.65 4.98
CA VAL A 171 -24.52 -9.59 3.97
C VAL A 171 -24.42 -8.26 4.69
N CYS A 172 -23.35 -7.53 4.44
CA CYS A 172 -23.18 -6.15 4.90
C CYS A 172 -23.60 -5.20 3.78
N VAL A 173 -24.68 -4.46 4.01
CA VAL A 173 -25.24 -3.51 3.04
C VAL A 173 -24.81 -2.10 3.42
N MET A 174 -24.09 -1.44 2.53
CA MET A 174 -23.59 -0.07 2.74
C MET A 174 -24.48 0.95 2.03
N GLU A 175 -24.38 2.22 2.44
CA GLU A 175 -25.06 3.34 1.76
C GLU A 175 -24.53 3.50 0.33
N GLU A 176 -23.20 3.45 0.19
CA GLU A 176 -22.48 3.48 -1.09
C GLU A 176 -21.39 2.41 -1.11
N SER A 177 -20.97 2.01 -2.32
CA SER A 177 -19.84 1.08 -2.48
C SER A 177 -18.52 1.81 -2.15
N PRO A 178 -17.81 1.44 -1.08
CA PRO A 178 -16.55 2.08 -0.74
C PRO A 178 -15.46 1.76 -1.77
N PRO A 179 -14.84 2.77 -2.39
CA PRO A 179 -13.71 2.53 -3.29
C PRO A 179 -12.54 1.94 -2.51
N GLY A 180 -11.89 0.92 -3.07
CA GLY A 180 -10.69 0.32 -2.47
C GLY A 180 -10.92 -0.69 -1.35
N LEU A 181 -12.17 -0.95 -0.92
CA LEU A 181 -12.44 -1.90 0.17
C LEU A 181 -11.86 -3.30 -0.09
N ILE A 182 -12.11 -3.86 -1.27
CA ILE A 182 -11.58 -5.20 -1.62
C ILE A 182 -10.05 -5.20 -1.65
N PRO A 183 -9.35 -4.28 -2.36
CA PRO A 183 -7.90 -4.16 -2.28
C PRO A 183 -7.34 -4.10 -0.85
N TRP A 184 -7.93 -3.27 0.02
CA TRP A 184 -7.50 -3.18 1.42
C TRP A 184 -7.72 -4.48 2.19
N MET A 185 -8.85 -5.16 1.96
CA MET A 185 -9.10 -6.46 2.57
C MET A 185 -8.13 -7.54 2.09
N ILE A 186 -7.78 -7.56 0.80
CA ILE A 186 -6.77 -8.47 0.25
C ILE A 186 -5.46 -8.30 1.01
N ILE A 187 -5.01 -7.05 1.19
CA ILE A 187 -3.75 -6.74 1.89
C ILE A 187 -3.84 -7.12 3.37
N ARG A 188 -4.90 -6.70 4.08
CA ARG A 188 -5.02 -6.93 5.52
C ARG A 188 -5.28 -8.39 5.90
N THR A 189 -5.74 -9.21 4.95
CA THR A 189 -6.01 -10.64 5.17
C THR A 189 -5.06 -11.55 4.40
N HIS A 190 -3.93 -11.02 3.90
CA HIS A 190 -3.04 -11.76 3.01
C HIS A 190 -2.54 -13.10 3.57
N ASP A 191 -2.31 -13.17 4.88
CA ASP A 191 -1.94 -14.40 5.62
C ASP A 191 -2.96 -15.54 5.49
N TYR A 192 -4.22 -15.21 5.16
CA TYR A 192 -5.31 -16.17 5.01
C TYR A 192 -5.68 -16.43 3.56
N ILE A 193 -5.08 -15.75 2.59
CA ILE A 193 -5.42 -15.94 1.17
C ILE A 193 -5.19 -17.39 0.78
N TYR A 194 -6.20 -17.99 0.16
CA TYR A 194 -6.05 -19.34 -0.36
C TYR A 194 -5.12 -19.32 -1.57
N GLN A 195 -4.02 -20.07 -1.46
CA GLN A 195 -3.07 -20.30 -2.55
C GLN A 195 -3.27 -21.69 -3.13
N ARG A 196 -3.32 -21.79 -4.45
CA ARG A 196 -3.36 -23.04 -5.21
C ARG A 196 -2.12 -23.13 -6.09
N HIS A 197 -1.38 -24.21 -5.96
CA HIS A 197 -0.32 -24.54 -6.91
C HIS A 197 -0.92 -25.36 -8.04
N GLU A 198 -0.90 -24.83 -9.26
CA GLU A 198 -1.38 -25.54 -10.44
C GLU A 198 -0.25 -26.22 -11.21
N ALA A 199 -0.60 -27.10 -12.15
CA ALA A 199 0.36 -27.89 -12.92
C ALA A 199 1.25 -27.03 -13.85
N ASP A 200 0.90 -25.77 -14.05
CA ASP A 200 1.68 -24.76 -14.75
C ASP A 200 2.89 -24.24 -13.93
N GLY A 201 3.03 -24.68 -12.69
CA GLY A 201 4.09 -24.25 -11.77
C GLY A 201 3.85 -22.89 -11.14
N LYS A 202 2.69 -22.26 -11.38
CA LYS A 202 2.33 -20.97 -10.80
C LYS A 202 1.52 -21.15 -9.52
N THR A 203 1.73 -20.22 -8.59
CA THR A 203 0.92 -20.10 -7.38
C THR A 203 -0.20 -19.11 -7.64
N HIS A 204 -1.40 -19.63 -7.79
CA HIS A 204 -2.63 -18.85 -7.96
C HIS A 204 -3.18 -18.45 -6.60
N ARG A 205 -3.28 -17.14 -6.37
CA ARG A 205 -3.91 -16.57 -5.17
C ARG A 205 -5.37 -16.29 -5.49
N LEU A 206 -6.28 -16.84 -4.69
CA LEU A 206 -7.71 -16.77 -5.00
C LEU A 206 -8.31 -15.42 -4.57
N HIS A 207 -7.96 -14.36 -5.27
CA HIS A 207 -8.53 -13.03 -5.14
C HIS A 207 -8.74 -12.37 -6.51
N TRP A 208 -9.66 -11.43 -6.56
CA TRP A 208 -9.98 -10.64 -7.75
C TRP A 208 -10.50 -9.26 -7.32
N GLN A 209 -10.70 -8.34 -8.26
CA GLN A 209 -11.09 -6.96 -7.94
C GLN A 209 -12.40 -6.84 -7.13
N LYS A 210 -13.26 -7.88 -7.15
CA LYS A 210 -14.53 -7.89 -6.43
C LYS A 210 -14.57 -8.84 -5.24
N GLY A 211 -13.51 -9.59 -4.95
CA GLY A 211 -13.57 -10.54 -3.85
C GLY A 211 -12.31 -11.34 -3.60
N MET A 212 -12.39 -12.21 -2.61
CA MET A 212 -11.30 -13.08 -2.21
C MET A 212 -11.82 -14.35 -1.56
N PHE A 213 -10.99 -15.38 -1.59
CA PHE A 213 -11.22 -16.64 -0.91
C PHE A 213 -10.11 -16.87 0.11
N LEU A 214 -10.52 -17.05 1.35
CA LEU A 214 -9.66 -17.17 2.51
C LEU A 214 -9.75 -18.58 3.10
N ARG A 215 -8.66 -19.04 3.69
CA ARG A 215 -8.60 -20.28 4.46
C ARG A 215 -7.78 -20.09 5.72
N ASN A 216 -8.41 -20.38 6.85
CA ASN A 216 -7.74 -20.58 8.11
C ASN A 216 -7.60 -22.08 8.37
N LYS A 217 -6.37 -22.55 8.62
CA LYS A 217 -6.07 -23.98 8.84
C LYS A 217 -6.93 -24.64 9.92
N ASN A 218 -7.34 -23.87 10.93
CA ASN A 218 -8.07 -24.37 12.10
C ASN A 218 -9.57 -24.01 12.08
N HIS A 219 -9.98 -22.98 11.34
CA HIS A 219 -11.32 -22.39 11.44
C HIS A 219 -12.14 -22.46 10.15
N GLY A 220 -11.57 -23.00 9.07
CA GLY A 220 -12.30 -23.26 7.82
C GLY A 220 -12.01 -22.26 6.71
N GLU A 221 -12.97 -22.12 5.80
CA GLU A 221 -12.85 -21.36 4.55
C GLU A 221 -13.92 -20.28 4.51
N ALA A 222 -13.59 -19.14 3.90
CA ALA A 222 -14.51 -18.03 3.70
C ALA A 222 -14.36 -17.48 2.28
N MET A 223 -15.48 -17.08 1.69
CA MET A 223 -15.51 -16.33 0.44
C MET A 223 -16.12 -14.97 0.76
N LEU A 224 -15.49 -13.90 0.28
CA LEU A 224 -15.99 -12.55 0.41
C LEU A 224 -16.15 -11.96 -0.99
N GLU A 225 -17.29 -11.34 -1.25
CA GLU A 225 -17.56 -10.74 -2.55
C GLU A 225 -18.38 -9.45 -2.46
N LEU A 226 -17.85 -8.38 -3.03
CA LEU A 226 -18.53 -7.11 -3.18
C LEU A 226 -19.35 -7.10 -4.48
N ARG A 227 -20.66 -6.94 -4.32
CA ARG A 227 -21.64 -6.76 -5.39
C ARG A 227 -22.32 -5.42 -5.20
N ASP A 228 -21.92 -4.44 -6.01
CA ASP A 228 -22.31 -3.04 -5.83
C ASP A 228 -22.01 -2.56 -4.40
N ARG A 229 -23.03 -2.29 -3.59
CA ARG A 229 -22.91 -1.84 -2.19
C ARG A 229 -23.06 -2.96 -1.14
N GLU A 230 -23.15 -4.21 -1.59
CA GLU A 230 -23.38 -5.38 -0.75
C GLU A 230 -22.09 -6.22 -0.67
N LEU A 231 -21.52 -6.34 0.52
CA LEU A 231 -20.43 -7.26 0.79
C LEU A 231 -21.03 -8.57 1.33
N HIS A 232 -20.95 -9.61 0.52
CA HIS A 232 -21.35 -10.98 0.85
C HIS A 232 -20.19 -11.78 1.43
#